data_AF-A0A4Y2S160-F1
#
_entry.id   AF-A0A4Y2S160-F1
#
_cell.length_a   1.000
_cell.length_b   1.000
_cell.length_c   1.000
_cell.angle_alpha   90.00
_cell.angle_beta   90.00
_cell.angle_gamma   90.00
#
_symmetry.space_group_name_H-M   'P 1'
#
loop_
_entity.id
_entity.type
_entity.pdbx_description
1 polymer ?
#
loop_
_entity_poly.entity_id
_entity_poly.type
_entity_poly.pdbx_seq_one_letter_code
_entity_poly.pdbx_strand_id
1 'polypeptide(L)'
;MSCIHCQKNKINRHTRAQIATYKEVDDRFSVIHIDIIGPFPTSEGKTYCLTCINRFTCWIEVIPLANVTAETLAREFYDHWISRFGMPYCVITDQGSQFRSELFKNIGVISLNDVKNQQS
;
A
#
# COMPACT_ATOMS: atom_id res chain seq x y z
N MET A 1 0.78 39.78 -22.11
CA MET A 1 0.72 38.65 -21.14
C MET A 1 0.74 39.21 -19.71
N SER A 2 -0.30 39.97 -19.32
CA SER A 2 -0.30 40.85 -18.13
C SER A 2 -1.55 40.70 -17.25
N CYS A 3 -2.46 39.76 -17.56
CA CYS A 3 -3.64 39.53 -16.75
C CYS A 3 -3.27 38.75 -15.48
N ILE A 4 -3.40 39.40 -14.32
CA ILE A 4 -3.15 38.82 -13.00
C ILE A 4 -4.04 37.58 -12.77
N HIS A 5 -5.28 37.61 -13.26
CA HIS A 5 -6.21 36.48 -13.14
C HIS A 5 -5.73 35.25 -13.92
N CYS A 6 -5.29 35.44 -15.17
CA CYS A 6 -4.71 34.37 -15.98
C CYS A 6 -3.37 33.87 -15.41
N GLN A 7 -2.56 34.76 -14.83
CA GLN A 7 -1.27 34.39 -14.27
C GLN A 7 -1.39 33.57 -12.98
N LYS A 8 -2.41 33.85 -12.16
CA LYS A 8 -2.77 33.05 -10.97
C LYS A 8 -3.30 31.67 -11.33
N ASN A 9 -4.11 31.57 -12.39
CA ASN A 9 -4.72 30.30 -12.80
C ASN A 9 -3.84 29.45 -13.74
N LYS A 10 -2.75 30.04 -14.26
CA LYS A 10 -1.78 29.32 -15.07
C LYS A 10 -0.88 28.48 -14.18
N ILE A 11 -0.85 27.18 -14.43
CA ILE A 11 0.15 26.28 -13.83
C ILE A 11 1.52 26.70 -14.38
N ASN A 12 2.25 27.51 -13.60
CA ASN A 12 3.59 27.99 -13.96
C ASN A 12 4.70 27.08 -13.44
N ARG A 13 4.37 26.13 -12.56
CA ARG A 13 5.29 25.13 -12.02
C ARG A 13 4.64 23.76 -12.17
N HIS A 14 5.21 22.96 -13.05
CA HIS A 14 5.01 21.51 -12.96
C HIS A 14 5.94 21.03 -11.85
N THR A 15 5.38 20.65 -10.70
CA THR A 15 6.15 19.92 -9.69
C THR A 15 6.50 18.57 -10.29
N ARG A 16 7.71 18.44 -10.83
CA ARG A 16 8.29 17.13 -11.11
C ARG A 16 8.74 16.57 -9.78
N ALA A 17 7.92 15.71 -9.18
CA ALA A 17 8.38 14.90 -8.06
C ALA A 17 9.62 14.14 -8.53
N GLN A 18 10.72 14.21 -7.76
CA GLN A 18 11.82 13.28 -7.97
C GLN A 18 11.26 11.88 -7.79
N ILE A 19 11.47 11.02 -8.79
CA ILE A 19 11.21 9.59 -8.65
C ILE A 19 12.17 9.11 -7.56
N ALA A 20 11.61 8.70 -6.42
CA ALA A 20 12.42 8.20 -5.32
C ALA A 20 13.20 6.97 -5.80
N THR A 21 14.51 6.97 -5.56
CA THR A 21 15.35 5.80 -5.79
C THR A 21 15.15 4.85 -4.62
N TYR A 22 14.36 3.80 -4.83
CA TYR A 22 14.19 2.74 -3.84
C TYR A 22 15.39 1.81 -3.89
N LYS A 23 15.93 1.37 -2.74
CA LYS A 23 16.94 0.31 -2.71
C LYS A 23 16.42 -0.91 -3.48
N GLU A 24 17.28 -1.53 -4.28
CA GLU A 24 16.98 -2.83 -4.86
C GLU A 24 16.75 -3.82 -3.71
N VAL A 25 15.66 -4.57 -3.82
CA VAL A 25 15.32 -5.58 -2.82
C VAL A 25 15.99 -6.86 -3.28
N ASP A 26 17.01 -7.32 -2.57
CA ASP A 26 17.83 -8.46 -3.00
C ASP A 26 17.25 -9.82 -2.53
N ASP A 27 16.03 -9.83 -1.96
CA ASP A 27 15.42 -11.05 -1.42
C ASP A 27 13.92 -11.18 -1.75
N ARG A 28 13.51 -12.40 -2.10
CA ARG A 28 12.13 -12.75 -2.46
C ARG A 28 11.22 -12.62 -1.23
N PHE A 29 10.03 -12.04 -1.44
CA PHE A 29 8.99 -11.89 -0.40
C PHE A 29 9.38 -11.02 0.81
N SER A 30 10.51 -10.33 0.75
CA SER A 30 10.98 -9.44 1.82
C SER A 30 10.21 -8.11 1.86
N VAL A 31 9.91 -7.50 0.71
CA VAL A 31 9.14 -6.25 0.62
C VAL A 31 7.87 -6.48 -0.17
N ILE A 32 6.74 -6.16 0.46
CA ILE A 32 5.41 -6.29 -0.15
C ILE A 32 4.66 -4.97 -0.09
N HIS A 33 3.86 -4.71 -1.12
CA HIS A 33 2.90 -3.61 -1.12
C HIS A 33 1.51 -4.19 -0.90
N ILE A 34 0.76 -3.65 0.06
CA ILE A 34 -0.64 -3.99 0.24
C ILE A 34 -1.53 -2.76 0.07
N ASP A 35 -2.68 -2.97 -0.57
CA ASP A 35 -3.66 -1.90 -0.83
C ASP A 35 -5.08 -2.47 -0.87
N ILE A 36 -6.07 -1.62 -0.58
CA ILE A 36 -7.49 -1.98 -0.62
C ILE A 36 -8.13 -1.30 -1.82
N ILE A 37 -8.78 -2.09 -2.65
CA ILE A 37 -9.54 -1.61 -3.80
C ILE A 37 -11.04 -1.88 -3.63
N GLY A 38 -11.87 -0.92 -4.06
CA GLY A 38 -13.33 -1.00 -3.99
C GLY A 38 -13.97 0.29 -3.46
N PRO A 39 -15.29 0.29 -3.17
CA PRO A 39 -16.19 -0.86 -3.31
C PRO A 39 -16.54 -1.18 -4.77
N PHE A 40 -16.66 -2.47 -5.08
CA PHE A 40 -17.12 -3.05 -6.34
C PHE A 40 -18.58 -3.55 -6.23
N PRO A 41 -19.24 -3.87 -7.35
CA PRO A 41 -20.49 -4.63 -7.31
C PRO A 41 -20.33 -5.91 -6.49
N THR A 42 -21.32 -6.20 -5.65
CA THR A 42 -21.28 -7.36 -4.77
C THR A 42 -21.20 -8.66 -5.56
N SER A 43 -20.20 -9.48 -5.24
CA SER A 43 -20.08 -10.87 -5.67
C SER A 43 -19.92 -11.74 -4.44
N GLU A 44 -20.83 -12.69 -4.23
CA GLU A 44 -20.82 -13.60 -3.06
C GLU A 44 -20.70 -12.87 -1.70
N GLY A 45 -21.34 -11.70 -1.58
CA GLY A 45 -21.28 -10.87 -0.37
C GLY A 45 -19.96 -10.12 -0.17
N LYS A 46 -19.08 -10.10 -1.17
CA LYS A 46 -17.78 -9.40 -1.15
C LYS A 46 -17.82 -8.19 -2.08
N THR A 47 -17.30 -7.07 -1.59
CA THR A 47 -17.34 -5.77 -2.28
C THR A 47 -15.98 -5.08 -2.33
N TYR A 48 -14.96 -5.60 -1.64
CA TYR A 48 -13.61 -5.04 -1.65
C TYR A 48 -12.59 -6.13 -2.00
N CYS A 49 -11.37 -5.75 -2.35
CA CYS A 49 -10.25 -6.68 -2.42
C CYS A 49 -9.03 -6.10 -1.69
N LEU A 50 -8.35 -6.96 -0.92
CA LEU A 50 -6.97 -6.73 -0.50
C LEU A 50 -6.04 -7.18 -1.64
N THR A 51 -5.18 -6.29 -2.08
CA THR A 51 -4.13 -6.60 -3.04
C THR A 51 -2.80 -6.72 -2.29
N CYS A 52 -2.01 -7.74 -2.63
CA CYS A 52 -0.67 -7.96 -2.09
C CYS A 52 0.31 -8.15 -3.25
N ILE A 53 1.29 -7.27 -3.38
CA ILE A 53 2.25 -7.26 -4.49
C ILE A 53 3.66 -7.47 -3.93
N ASN A 54 4.31 -8.55 -4.34
CA ASN A 54 5.72 -8.79 -4.04
C ASN A 54 6.58 -7.86 -4.91
N ARG A 55 7.38 -6.98 -4.28
CA ARG A 55 8.18 -6.00 -4.99
C ARG A 55 9.27 -6.61 -5.88
N PHE A 56 9.82 -7.77 -5.50
CA PHE A 56 10.92 -8.40 -6.25
C PHE A 56 10.44 -9.09 -7.53
N THR A 57 9.35 -9.86 -7.43
CA THR A 57 8.84 -10.68 -8.54
C THR A 57 7.69 -10.02 -9.30
N CYS A 58 7.14 -8.92 -8.78
CA CYS A 58 5.85 -8.36 -9.20
C CYS A 58 4.70 -9.37 -9.14
N TRP A 59 4.82 -10.45 -8.34
CA TRP A 59 3.72 -11.38 -8.10
C TRP A 59 2.59 -10.71 -7.33
N ILE A 60 1.35 -10.93 -7.77
CA ILE A 60 0.15 -10.28 -7.21
C ILE A 60 -0.80 -11.36 -6.67
N GLU A 61 -1.25 -11.16 -5.44
CA GLU A 61 -2.39 -11.87 -4.85
C GLU A 61 -3.54 -10.87 -4.65
N VAL A 62 -4.75 -11.25 -5.05
CA VAL A 62 -5.96 -10.43 -4.90
C VAL A 62 -6.97 -11.23 -4.08
N ILE A 63 -7.27 -10.75 -2.87
CA ILE A 63 -8.07 -11.47 -1.88
C ILE A 63 -9.40 -10.71 -1.72
N PRO A 64 -10.54 -11.31 -2.08
CA PRO A 64 -11.82 -10.63 -2.01
C PRO A 64 -12.34 -10.58 -0.55
N LEU A 65 -12.86 -9.43 -0.14
CA LEU A 65 -13.27 -9.10 1.23
C LEU A 65 -14.75 -8.66 1.30
N ALA A 66 -15.42 -9.04 2.37
CA ALA A 66 -16.77 -8.56 2.70
C ALA A 66 -16.77 -7.19 3.41
N ASN A 67 -15.69 -6.84 4.12
CA ASN A 67 -15.52 -5.57 4.81
C ASN A 67 -14.03 -5.22 4.94
N VAL A 68 -13.75 -3.96 5.29
CA VAL A 68 -12.39 -3.40 5.39
C VAL A 68 -11.98 -3.14 6.84
N THR A 69 -12.45 -3.96 7.78
CA THR A 69 -11.99 -3.87 9.17
C THR A 69 -10.54 -4.33 9.31
N ALA A 70 -9.83 -3.81 10.30
CA ALA A 70 -8.44 -4.20 10.55
C ALA A 70 -8.31 -5.71 10.81
N GLU A 71 -9.27 -6.28 11.54
CA GLU A 71 -9.32 -7.70 11.90
C GLU A 71 -9.51 -8.58 10.66
N THR A 72 -10.43 -8.21 9.76
CA THR A 72 -10.60 -8.93 8.49
C THR A 72 -9.34 -8.83 7.66
N LEU A 73 -8.78 -7.64 7.45
CA LEU A 73 -7.60 -7.47 6.61
C LEU A 73 -6.41 -8.29 7.11
N ALA A 74 -6.16 -8.31 8.41
CA ALA A 74 -5.03 -9.04 8.95
C ALA A 74 -5.22 -10.55 8.94
N ARG A 75 -6.45 -11.05 9.19
CA ARG A 75 -6.76 -12.47 9.04
C ARG A 75 -6.52 -12.91 7.59
N GLU A 76 -7.12 -12.19 6.65
CA GLU A 76 -7.00 -12.52 5.22
C GLU A 76 -5.55 -12.40 4.74
N PHE A 77 -4.80 -11.40 5.23
CA PHE A 77 -3.36 -11.29 4.96
C PHE A 77 -2.55 -12.45 5.55
N TYR A 78 -2.83 -12.86 6.78
CA TYR A 78 -2.17 -14.01 7.40
C TYR A 78 -2.46 -15.30 6.63
N ASP A 79 -3.73 -15.56 6.35
CA ASP A 79 -4.20 -16.80 5.73
C ASP A 79 -3.74 -16.95 4.28
N HIS A 80 -3.68 -15.85 3.52
CA HIS A 80 -3.36 -15.90 2.09
C HIS A 80 -1.91 -15.54 1.75
N TRP A 81 -1.19 -14.85 2.65
CA TRP A 81 0.20 -14.46 2.43
C TRP A 81 1.16 -15.12 3.42
N ILE A 82 1.03 -14.80 4.71
CA ILE A 82 2.01 -15.23 5.73
C ILE A 82 2.09 -16.76 5.81
N SER A 83 0.94 -17.45 5.76
CA SER A 83 0.86 -18.91 5.80
C SER A 83 1.57 -19.59 4.62
N ARG A 84 1.67 -18.92 3.46
CA ARG A 84 2.18 -19.47 2.20
C ARG A 84 3.62 -19.07 1.91
N PHE A 85 3.97 -17.82 2.19
CA PHE A 85 5.26 -17.22 1.81
C PHE A 85 6.12 -16.83 3.01
N GLY A 86 5.56 -16.91 4.22
CA GLY A 86 6.22 -16.46 5.44
C GLY A 86 6.02 -14.97 5.73
N MET A 87 6.63 -14.53 6.82
CA MET A 87 6.58 -13.16 7.30
C MET A 87 7.42 -12.24 6.41
N PRO A 88 6.84 -11.20 5.78
CA PRO A 88 7.64 -10.22 5.05
C PRO A 88 8.52 -9.43 6.01
N TYR A 89 9.68 -8.98 5.53
CA TYR A 89 10.53 -8.05 6.27
C TYR A 89 9.89 -6.65 6.37
N CYS A 90 9.19 -6.23 5.32
CA CYS A 90 8.56 -4.91 5.22
C CYS A 90 7.24 -4.99 4.45
N VAL A 91 6.19 -4.43 5.06
CA VAL A 91 4.89 -4.24 4.44
C VAL A 91 4.67 -2.76 4.20
N ILE A 92 4.45 -2.39 2.95
CA ILE A 92 4.20 -1.01 2.50
C ILE A 92 2.71 -0.83 2.22
N THR A 93 2.10 0.19 2.83
CA THR A 93 0.67 0.51 2.64
C THR A 93 0.48 2.00 2.32
N ASP A 94 -0.71 2.36 1.83
CA ASP A 94 -1.13 3.75 1.60
C ASP A 94 -1.51 4.53 2.89
N GLN A 95 -1.39 3.87 4.05
CA GLN A 95 -1.77 4.37 5.38
C GLN A 95 -3.26 4.64 5.59
N GLY A 96 -4.16 3.95 4.87
CA GLY A 96 -5.56 3.87 5.28
C GLY A 96 -5.70 3.58 6.79
N SER A 97 -6.71 4.15 7.45
CA SER A 97 -6.90 3.99 8.91
C SER A 97 -7.01 2.53 9.37
N GLN A 98 -7.41 1.66 8.44
CA GLN A 98 -7.56 0.22 8.56
C GLN A 98 -6.19 -0.48 8.77
N PHE A 99 -5.13 0.07 8.20
CA PHE A 99 -3.75 -0.41 8.33
C PHE A 99 -3.00 0.20 9.52
N ARG A 100 -3.59 1.16 10.23
CA ARG A 100 -2.99 1.83 11.40
C ARG A 100 -3.34 1.18 12.74
N SER A 101 -4.14 0.11 12.72
CA SER A 101 -4.48 -0.62 13.93
C SER A 101 -3.25 -1.25 14.58
N GLU A 102 -3.30 -1.44 15.90
CA GLU A 102 -2.21 -2.10 16.65
C GLU A 102 -1.89 -3.50 16.11
N LEU A 103 -2.92 -4.15 15.58
CA LEU A 103 -2.83 -5.47 14.99
C LEU A 103 -1.90 -5.49 13.76
N PHE A 104 -1.95 -4.45 12.92
CA PHE A 104 -1.02 -4.30 11.80
C PHE A 104 0.38 -3.83 12.23
N LYS A 105 0.50 -3.05 13.31
CA LYS A 105 1.83 -2.70 13.85
C LYS A 105 2.63 -3.92 14.29
N ASN A 106 1.94 -4.90 14.88
CA ASN A 106 2.55 -6.16 15.30
C ASN A 106 2.99 -7.04 14.11
N ILE A 107 2.53 -6.73 12.89
CA ILE A 107 2.89 -7.44 11.64
C ILE A 107 4.11 -6.76 10.95
N GLY A 108 4.83 -5.86 11.62
CA GLY A 108 6.06 -5.26 11.04
C GLY A 108 5.81 -4.30 9.88
N VAL A 109 4.64 -3.64 9.87
CA VAL A 109 4.26 -2.69 8.82
C VAL A 109 5.08 -1.41 8.94
N ILE A 110 5.78 -1.05 7.87
CA ILE A 110 6.52 0.22 7.76
C ILE A 110 5.75 1.07 6.75
N SER A 111 5.12 2.13 7.23
CA SER A 111 4.39 3.06 6.37
C SER A 111 5.34 3.79 5.43
N LEU A 112 4.90 4.20 4.24
CA LEU A 112 5.75 4.92 3.25
C LEU A 112 6.46 6.17 3.81
N ASN A 113 6.00 6.73 4.93
CA ASN A 113 6.67 7.85 5.61
C ASN A 113 7.79 7.40 6.56
N ASP A 114 7.75 6.18 7.08
CA ASP A 114 8.77 5.64 7.99
C ASP A 114 10.05 5.27 7.23
N VAL A 115 9.91 4.83 5.96
CA VAL A 115 11.06 4.61 5.05
C VAL A 115 11.83 5.91 4.79
N LYS A 116 11.15 7.06 4.78
CA LYS A 116 11.82 8.37 4.61
C LYS A 116 12.59 8.81 5.85
N ASN A 117 12.24 8.30 7.03
CA ASN A 117 12.86 8.68 8.31
C ASN A 117 14.02 7.76 8.73
N GLN A 118 14.32 6.69 7.99
CA GLN A 118 15.50 5.83 8.21
C GLN A 118 16.71 6.22 7.35
N GLN A 119 16.69 7.42 6.74
CA GLN A 119 17.81 7.99 5.99
C GLN A 119 18.32 9.32 6.60
N SER A 120 18.08 9.56 7.90
CA SER A 120 18.74 10.64 8.67
C SER A 120 19.79 10.10 9.61
#